data_AF-A0A6L5FA84-F1
#
_entry.id   AF-A0A6L5FA84-F1
#
_cell.length_a   1.000
_cell.length_b   1.000
_cell.length_c   1.000
_cell.angle_alpha   90.00
_cell.angle_beta   90.00
_cell.angle_gamma   90.00
#
_symmetry.space_group_name_H-M   'P 1'
#
loop_
_entity.id
_entity.type
_entity.pdbx_description
1 polymer ?
#
loop_
_entity_poly.entity_id
_entity_poly.type
_entity_poly.pdbx_seq_one_letter_code
_entity_poly.pdbx_strand_id
1 'polypeptide(L)'
;MDRTVVLVEGLSDKAALEALAERMGRDLAKEGVTVVSMGGATNIGHHLDDLGSRRRAMNLAGLCDAAEEALFRRALERAGLGSHLDRAALEAIGFFVCDPDLEAELISALGPASVQTIIEEQGELSSWRIFQRQPAQRGRPVEAQLRRFMGTR
;
A
#
# COMPACT_ATOMS: atom_id res chain seq x y z
N MET A 1 6.40 25.52 6.31
CA MET A 1 6.63 24.29 5.54
C MET A 1 5.42 23.43 5.74
N ASP A 2 4.65 23.23 4.67
CA ASP A 2 3.46 22.39 4.73
C ASP A 2 3.90 20.94 4.90
N ARG A 3 3.48 20.31 5.99
CA ARG A 3 3.85 18.94 6.33
C ARG A 3 2.83 18.01 5.69
N THR A 4 3.32 16.98 4.98
CA THR A 4 2.46 15.97 4.36
C THR A 4 2.58 14.65 5.12
N VAL A 5 1.44 14.02 5.41
CA VAL A 5 1.39 12.68 5.99
C VAL A 5 0.71 11.75 4.99
N VAL A 6 1.41 10.69 4.60
CA VAL A 6 0.90 9.63 3.73
C VAL A 6 0.56 8.42 4.60
N LEU A 7 -0.71 8.07 4.68
CA LEU A 7 -1.20 6.91 5.43
C LEU A 7 -1.21 5.67 4.53
N VAL A 8 -0.53 4.61 4.95
CA VAL A 8 -0.52 3.31 4.26
C VAL A 8 -0.87 2.18 5.22
N GLU A 9 -1.32 1.05 4.71
CA GLU A 9 -1.83 -0.03 5.55
C GLU A 9 -0.71 -0.70 6.35
N GLY A 10 0.34 -1.12 5.65
CA GLY A 10 1.40 -1.99 6.17
C GLY A 10 2.80 -1.40 6.05
N LEU A 11 3.77 -2.13 6.63
CA LEU A 11 5.18 -1.80 6.51
C LEU A 11 5.71 -2.06 5.09
N SER A 12 5.12 -3.03 4.37
CA SER A 12 5.42 -3.32 2.96
C SER A 12 5.16 -2.10 2.09
N ASP A 13 3.96 -1.52 2.17
CA ASP A 13 3.58 -0.31 1.42
C ASP A 13 4.50 0.87 1.73
N LYS A 14 4.82 1.05 3.02
CA LYS A 14 5.73 2.10 3.45
C LYS A 14 7.10 1.92 2.80
N ALA A 15 7.66 0.72 2.85
CA ALA A 15 8.95 0.41 2.25
C ALA A 15 8.92 0.60 0.73
N ALA A 16 7.82 0.23 0.07
CA ALA A 16 7.65 0.43 -1.37
C ALA A 16 7.66 1.91 -1.77
N LEU A 17 6.94 2.77 -1.03
CA LEU A 17 6.93 4.21 -1.28
C LEU A 17 8.28 4.88 -0.98
N GLU A 18 8.95 4.48 0.10
CA GLU A 18 10.28 4.99 0.46
C GLU A 18 11.33 4.59 -0.59
N ALA A 19 11.32 3.33 -1.03
CA ALA A 19 12.20 2.84 -2.09
C ALA A 19 11.94 3.53 -3.44
N LEU A 20 10.67 3.80 -3.77
CA LEU A 20 10.31 4.55 -4.97
C LEU A 20 10.83 5.99 -4.90
N ALA A 21 10.65 6.66 -3.76
CA ALA A 21 11.16 8.02 -3.56
C ALA A 21 12.68 8.09 -3.72
N GLU A 22 13.41 7.15 -3.10
CA GLU A 22 14.88 7.06 -3.24
C GLU A 22 15.28 6.86 -4.71
N ARG A 23 14.62 5.94 -5.43
CA ARG A 23 14.86 5.71 -6.86
C ARG A 23 14.58 6.94 -7.72
N MET A 24 13.63 7.77 -7.31
CA MET A 24 13.33 9.05 -7.97
C MET A 24 14.25 10.19 -7.53
N GLY A 25 15.23 9.93 -6.66
CA GLY A 25 16.14 10.94 -6.13
C GLY A 25 15.47 11.93 -5.17
N ARG A 26 14.38 11.53 -4.53
CA ARG A 26 13.59 12.36 -3.62
C ARG A 26 13.87 12.03 -2.16
N ASP A 27 14.07 13.08 -1.37
CA ASP A 27 14.28 12.97 0.08
C ASP A 27 13.00 13.41 0.77
N LEU A 28 12.12 12.45 1.03
CA LEU A 28 10.80 12.70 1.62
C LEU A 28 10.89 13.53 2.91
N ALA A 29 11.89 13.28 3.75
CA ALA A 29 12.07 13.99 5.01
C ALA A 29 12.42 15.47 4.78
N LYS A 30 13.34 15.77 3.85
CA LYS A 30 13.66 17.17 3.48
C LYS A 30 12.48 17.87 2.80
N GLU A 31 11.63 17.11 2.13
CA GLU A 31 10.42 17.61 1.47
C GLU A 31 9.22 17.70 2.42
N GLY A 32 9.40 17.39 3.71
CA GLY A 32 8.35 17.50 4.72
C GLY A 32 7.25 16.42 4.61
N VAL A 33 7.53 15.31 3.94
CA VAL A 33 6.64 14.16 3.77
C VAL A 33 6.99 13.08 4.78
N THR A 34 5.99 12.54 5.47
CA THR A 34 6.14 11.38 6.37
C THR A 34 5.19 10.27 5.92
N VAL A 35 5.74 9.09 5.63
CA VAL A 35 4.94 7.88 5.35
C VAL A 35 4.71 7.13 6.67
N VAL A 36 3.43 6.93 7.02
CA VAL A 36 2.99 6.31 8.26
C VAL A 36 2.27 5.01 7.91
N SER A 37 2.86 3.89 8.35
CA SER A 37 2.15 2.61 8.35
C SER A 37 1.15 2.60 9.49
N MET A 38 -0.10 2.27 9.18
CA MET A 38 -1.19 2.26 10.14
C MET A 38 -1.27 0.96 10.96
N GLY A 39 -0.57 -0.10 10.53
CA GLY A 39 -0.68 -1.42 11.14
C GLY A 39 -1.99 -2.13 10.80
N GLY A 40 -2.50 -1.88 9.58
CA GLY A 40 -3.76 -2.42 9.05
C GLY A 40 -4.79 -1.32 8.75
N ALA A 41 -5.55 -1.50 7.66
CA ALA A 41 -6.56 -0.55 7.20
C ALA A 41 -7.63 -0.20 8.24
N THR A 42 -7.96 -1.12 9.16
CA THR A 42 -8.94 -0.88 10.23
C THR A 42 -8.56 0.24 11.20
N ASN A 43 -7.27 0.58 11.26
CA ASN A 43 -6.77 1.63 12.14
C ASN A 43 -6.90 3.04 11.54
N ILE A 44 -7.31 3.20 10.27
CA ILE A 44 -7.38 4.51 9.63
C ILE A 44 -8.21 5.53 10.44
N GLY A 45 -9.34 5.11 11.00
CA GLY A 45 -10.18 6.00 11.81
C GLY A 45 -9.42 6.52 13.04
N HIS A 46 -8.66 5.65 13.71
CA HIS A 46 -7.84 6.00 14.87
C HIS A 46 -6.73 6.99 14.48
N HIS A 47 -5.98 6.70 13.42
CA HIS A 47 -4.93 7.60 12.92
C HIS A 47 -5.48 8.96 12.52
N LEU A 48 -6.64 9.00 11.85
CA LEU A 48 -7.30 10.26 11.53
C LEU A 48 -7.69 11.00 12.81
N ASP A 49 -8.30 10.33 13.79
CA ASP A 49 -8.74 10.96 15.03
C ASP A 49 -7.57 11.51 15.86
N ASP A 50 -6.45 10.79 15.94
CA ASP A 50 -5.21 11.20 16.62
C ASP A 50 -4.60 12.47 16.01
N LEU A 51 -4.70 12.64 14.70
CA LEU A 51 -4.25 13.86 14.02
C LEU A 51 -5.14 15.06 14.40
N GLY A 52 -6.40 14.83 14.79
CA GLY A 52 -7.29 15.81 15.41
C GLY A 52 -7.36 17.16 14.67
N SER A 53 -7.13 18.26 15.40
CA SER A 53 -7.10 19.61 14.85
C SER A 53 -5.87 19.90 13.99
N ARG A 54 -4.77 19.15 14.18
CA ARG A 54 -3.53 19.32 13.41
C ARG A 54 -3.72 18.95 11.94
N ARG A 55 -4.73 18.15 11.60
CA ARG A 55 -5.12 17.83 10.21
C ARG A 55 -5.30 19.08 9.36
N ARG A 56 -5.79 20.20 9.92
CA ARG A 56 -5.99 21.45 9.17
C ARG A 56 -4.69 22.18 8.81
N ALA A 57 -3.59 21.82 9.44
CA ALA A 57 -2.28 22.41 9.21
C ALA A 57 -1.35 21.48 8.39
N MET A 58 -1.87 20.36 7.87
CA MET A 58 -1.09 19.34 7.17
C MET A 58 -1.84 18.84 5.95
N ASN A 59 -1.10 18.45 4.91
CA ASN A 59 -1.67 17.73 3.77
C ASN A 59 -1.77 16.24 4.13
N LEU A 60 -2.90 15.63 3.79
CA LEU A 60 -3.11 14.20 3.96
C LEU A 60 -3.19 13.53 2.60
N ALA A 61 -2.55 12.38 2.52
CA ALA A 61 -2.66 11.46 1.40
C ALA A 61 -2.72 10.04 1.95
N GLY A 62 -3.09 9.08 1.11
CA GLY A 62 -3.03 7.68 1.50
C GLY A 62 -3.04 6.72 0.33
N LEU A 63 -2.70 5.48 0.64
CA LEU A 63 -2.74 4.35 -0.27
C LEU A 63 -3.44 3.19 0.45
N CYS A 64 -4.39 2.55 -0.22
CA CYS A 64 -5.01 1.32 0.27
C CYS A 64 -5.32 0.34 -0.87
N ASP A 65 -5.62 -0.89 -0.50
CA ASP A 65 -6.05 -1.93 -1.41
C ASP A 65 -7.56 -1.79 -1.73
N ALA A 66 -7.97 -2.37 -2.87
CA ALA A 66 -9.35 -2.26 -3.35
C ALA A 66 -10.38 -2.87 -2.40
N ALA A 67 -9.99 -3.87 -1.59
CA ALA A 67 -10.89 -4.48 -0.62
C ALA A 67 -11.16 -3.57 0.60
N GLU A 68 -10.27 -2.62 0.85
CA GLU A 68 -10.26 -1.68 1.97
C GLU A 68 -10.83 -0.30 1.59
N GLU A 69 -11.08 -0.06 0.31
CA GLU A 69 -11.60 1.22 -0.22
C GLU A 69 -12.84 1.71 0.56
N ALA A 70 -13.81 0.81 0.81
CA ALA A 70 -15.05 1.16 1.51
C ALA A 70 -14.79 1.59 2.97
N LEU A 71 -13.77 1.04 3.61
CA LEU A 71 -13.37 1.38 4.97
C LEU A 71 -12.70 2.76 5.01
N PHE A 72 -11.78 3.00 4.08
CA PHE A 72 -11.12 4.30 3.91
C PHE A 72 -12.14 5.41 3.66
N ARG A 73 -13.03 5.20 2.68
CA ARG A 73 -14.11 6.12 2.32
C ARG A 73 -14.91 6.56 3.56
N ARG A 74 -15.42 5.58 4.32
CA ARG A 74 -16.22 5.84 5.52
C ARG A 74 -15.44 6.60 6.59
N ALA A 75 -14.16 6.28 6.78
CA ALA A 75 -13.34 6.93 7.78
C ALA A 75 -13.02 8.40 7.41
N LEU A 76 -12.74 8.65 6.13
CA LEU A 76 -12.46 9.99 5.61
C LEU A 76 -13.72 10.88 5.66
N GLU A 77 -14.87 10.35 5.28
CA GLU A 77 -16.16 11.05 5.40
C GLU A 77 -16.47 11.40 6.86
N ARG A 78 -16.29 10.44 7.79
CA ARG A 78 -16.48 10.67 9.22
C ARG A 78 -15.50 11.71 9.77
N ALA A 79 -14.28 11.77 9.24
CA ALA A 79 -13.28 12.78 9.60
C ALA A 79 -13.55 14.16 8.97
N GLY A 80 -14.56 14.28 8.11
CA GLY A 80 -14.93 15.53 7.43
C GLY A 80 -14.02 15.91 6.27
N LEU A 81 -13.35 14.93 5.65
CA LEU A 81 -12.46 15.13 4.50
C LEU A 81 -13.19 15.03 3.15
N GLY A 82 -14.51 14.84 3.17
CA GLY A 82 -15.36 14.78 1.99
C GLY A 82 -16.74 14.20 2.34
N SER A 83 -17.58 14.06 1.32
CA SER A 83 -18.91 13.46 1.44
C SER A 83 -19.25 12.71 0.16
N HIS A 84 -19.84 11.51 0.28
CA HIS A 84 -20.16 10.63 -0.85
C HIS A 84 -18.94 10.37 -1.74
N LEU A 85 -17.78 10.17 -1.12
CA LEU A 85 -16.52 9.98 -1.82
C LEU A 85 -16.64 8.72 -2.68
N ASP A 86 -16.42 8.79 -3.98
CA ASP A 86 -16.15 7.64 -4.84
C ASP A 86 -14.65 7.48 -5.10
N ARG A 87 -14.22 6.51 -5.92
CA ARG A 87 -12.79 6.27 -6.18
C ARG A 87 -12.10 7.49 -6.78
N ALA A 88 -12.75 8.18 -7.72
CA ALA A 88 -12.21 9.40 -8.33
C ALA A 88 -12.16 10.56 -7.32
N ALA A 89 -13.17 10.69 -6.46
CA ALA A 89 -13.19 11.69 -5.41
C ALA A 89 -12.13 11.42 -4.33
N LEU A 90 -11.85 10.16 -3.99
CA LEU A 90 -10.74 9.77 -3.12
C LEU A 90 -9.41 10.21 -3.72
N GLU A 91 -9.18 9.91 -5.00
CA GLU A 91 -7.95 10.30 -5.69
C GLU A 91 -7.77 11.82 -5.73
N ALA A 92 -8.86 12.56 -5.99
CA ALA A 92 -8.85 14.03 -6.01
C ALA A 92 -8.47 14.66 -4.66
N ILE A 93 -8.67 13.95 -3.54
CA ILE A 93 -8.26 14.39 -2.20
C ILE A 93 -6.94 13.74 -1.75
N GLY A 94 -6.21 13.07 -2.65
CA GLY A 94 -4.89 12.50 -2.39
C GLY A 94 -4.90 11.06 -1.84
N PHE A 95 -6.01 10.35 -1.93
CA PHE A 95 -6.12 8.95 -1.49
C PHE A 95 -6.24 8.03 -2.72
N PHE A 96 -5.25 7.16 -2.88
CA PHE A 96 -5.14 6.25 -4.02
C PHE A 96 -5.50 4.83 -3.60
N VAL A 97 -6.00 4.04 -4.56
CA VAL A 97 -6.45 2.67 -4.34
C VAL A 97 -5.72 1.75 -5.32
N CYS A 98 -4.98 0.76 -4.81
CA CYS A 98 -4.37 -0.29 -5.60
C CYS A 98 -5.44 -1.32 -6.02
N ASP A 99 -5.40 -1.80 -7.26
CA ASP A 99 -6.38 -2.76 -7.77
C ASP A 99 -5.73 -4.02 -8.38
N PRO A 100 -5.85 -5.21 -7.74
CA PRO A 100 -6.58 -5.47 -6.49
C PRO A 100 -5.82 -5.10 -5.20
N ASP A 101 -4.49 -5.10 -5.23
CA ASP A 101 -3.59 -4.72 -4.13
C ASP A 101 -2.21 -4.32 -4.67
N LEU A 102 -1.36 -3.75 -3.81
CA LEU A 102 -0.05 -3.25 -4.22
C LEU A 102 0.83 -4.37 -4.83
N GLU A 103 0.83 -5.57 -4.26
CA GLU A 103 1.60 -6.69 -4.79
C GLU A 103 1.18 -7.07 -6.21
N ALA A 104 -0.13 -7.08 -6.49
CA ALA A 104 -0.62 -7.36 -7.83
C ALA A 104 -0.18 -6.29 -8.85
N GLU A 105 -0.22 -5.01 -8.48
CA GLU A 105 0.25 -3.93 -9.35
C GLU A 105 1.75 -4.04 -9.63
N LEU A 106 2.57 -4.35 -8.62
CA LEU A 106 4.00 -4.55 -8.78
C LEU A 106 4.32 -5.78 -9.65
N ILE A 107 3.60 -6.89 -9.47
CA ILE A 107 3.74 -8.08 -10.32
C ILE A 107 3.33 -7.76 -11.76
N SER A 108 2.24 -7.01 -11.96
CA SER A 108 1.78 -6.58 -13.29
C SER A 108 2.83 -5.69 -13.98
N ALA A 109 3.42 -4.76 -13.26
CA ALA A 109 4.44 -3.84 -13.78
C ALA A 109 5.78 -4.53 -14.12
N LEU A 110 6.24 -5.45 -13.28
CA LEU A 110 7.54 -6.12 -13.44
C LEU A 110 7.48 -7.41 -14.27
N GLY A 111 6.33 -8.06 -14.27
CA GLY A 111 6.13 -9.40 -14.81
C GLY A 111 6.63 -10.52 -13.87
N PRO A 112 6.01 -11.71 -13.94
CA PRO A 112 6.27 -12.82 -13.01
C PRO A 112 7.68 -13.41 -13.08
N ALA A 113 8.38 -13.26 -14.22
CA ALA A 113 9.75 -13.73 -14.37
C ALA A 113 10.71 -12.88 -13.53
N SER A 114 10.61 -11.55 -13.64
CA SER A 114 11.42 -10.60 -12.87
C SER A 114 11.21 -10.76 -11.37
N VAL A 115 9.96 -10.96 -10.94
CA VAL A 115 9.64 -11.19 -9.52
C VAL A 115 10.27 -12.50 -9.02
N GLN A 116 10.30 -13.56 -9.84
CA GLN A 116 10.98 -14.80 -9.46
C GLN A 116 12.51 -14.63 -9.34
N THR A 117 13.13 -13.82 -10.21
CA THR A 117 14.55 -13.47 -10.07
C THR A 117 14.81 -12.75 -8.75
N ILE A 118 13.95 -11.80 -8.36
CA ILE A 118 14.07 -11.12 -7.06
C ILE A 118 13.96 -12.12 -5.91
N ILE A 119 12.99 -13.03 -5.94
CA ILE A 119 12.85 -14.10 -4.93
C ILE A 119 14.11 -14.97 -4.84
N GLU A 120 14.73 -15.29 -5.97
CA GLU A 120 15.98 -16.04 -6.02
C GLU A 120 17.16 -15.25 -5.43
N GLU A 121 17.28 -13.97 -5.77
CA GLU A 121 18.30 -13.06 -5.23
C GLU A 121 18.17 -12.86 -3.72
N GLN A 122 16.94 -12.89 -3.18
CA GLN A 122 16.67 -12.88 -1.75
C GLN A 122 16.92 -14.24 -1.06
N GLY A 123 17.36 -15.26 -1.81
CA GLY A 123 17.65 -16.61 -1.28
C GLY A 123 16.39 -17.42 -0.96
N GLU A 124 15.23 -17.02 -1.48
CA GLU A 124 13.94 -17.61 -1.11
C GLU A 124 13.40 -18.62 -2.13
N LEU A 125 14.20 -18.95 -3.15
CA LEU A 125 13.80 -19.85 -4.22
C LEU A 125 13.31 -21.21 -3.69
N SER A 126 13.99 -21.78 -2.69
CA SER A 126 13.58 -23.05 -2.07
C SER A 126 12.19 -22.96 -1.43
N SER A 127 11.94 -21.90 -0.65
CA SER A 127 10.64 -21.63 -0.01
C SER A 127 9.54 -21.43 -1.06
N TRP A 128 9.84 -20.68 -2.13
CA TRP A 128 8.94 -20.50 -3.25
C TRP A 128 8.58 -21.84 -3.91
N ARG A 129 9.56 -22.68 -4.27
CA ARG A 129 9.30 -23.99 -4.90
C ARG A 129 8.47 -24.92 -4.01
N ILE A 130 8.65 -24.88 -2.68
CA ILE A 130 7.82 -25.62 -1.73
C ILE A 130 6.39 -25.06 -1.74
N PHE A 131 6.25 -23.74 -1.70
CA PHE A 131 4.95 -23.06 -1.74
C PHE A 131 4.15 -23.42 -2.99
N GLN A 132 4.78 -23.45 -4.17
CA GLN A 132 4.14 -23.83 -5.44
C GLN A 132 3.56 -25.25 -5.43
N ARG A 133 4.12 -26.15 -4.62
CA ARG A 133 3.66 -27.56 -4.52
C ARG A 133 2.47 -27.73 -3.57
N GLN A 134 2.12 -26.71 -2.77
CA GLN A 134 1.01 -26.80 -1.84
C GLN A 134 -0.31 -27.03 -2.59
N PRO A 135 -1.23 -27.88 -2.07
CA PRO A 135 -2.50 -28.16 -2.74
C PRO A 135 -3.33 -26.92 -3.08
N ALA A 136 -3.30 -25.90 -2.22
CA ALA A 136 -4.02 -24.64 -2.42
C ALA A 136 -3.40 -23.74 -3.52
N GLN A 137 -2.17 -24.02 -3.94
CA GLN A 137 -1.44 -23.20 -4.92
C GLN A 137 -1.26 -23.92 -6.26
N ARG A 138 -1.13 -25.25 -6.23
CA ARG A 138 -0.93 -26.06 -7.43
C ARG A 138 -2.07 -25.85 -8.43
N GLY A 139 -1.71 -25.47 -9.66
CA GLY A 139 -2.64 -25.21 -10.75
C GLY A 139 -3.17 -23.78 -10.84
N ARG A 140 -2.85 -22.91 -9.86
CA ARG A 140 -3.14 -21.47 -9.98
C ARG A 140 -2.14 -20.80 -10.96
N PRO A 141 -2.53 -19.70 -11.62
CA PRO A 141 -1.59 -18.88 -12.38
C PRO A 141 -0.39 -18.43 -11.52
N VAL A 142 0.78 -18.26 -12.14
CA VAL A 142 2.02 -17.94 -11.42
C VAL A 142 1.92 -16.60 -10.68
N GLU A 143 1.23 -15.63 -11.26
CA GLU A 143 0.98 -14.31 -10.69
C GLU A 143 0.17 -14.42 -9.39
N ALA A 144 -0.86 -15.27 -9.38
CA ALA A 144 -1.68 -15.52 -8.19
C ALA A 144 -0.92 -16.28 -7.10
N GLN A 145 0.01 -17.15 -7.48
CA GLN A 145 0.92 -17.82 -6.54
C GLN A 145 1.91 -16.80 -5.96
N LEU A 146 2.52 -15.95 -6.80
CA LEU A 146 3.49 -14.92 -6.40
C LEU A 146 2.86 -13.92 -5.43
N ARG A 147 1.70 -13.36 -5.81
CA ARG A 147 0.91 -12.45 -4.96
C ARG A 147 0.66 -13.08 -3.58
N ARG A 148 0.22 -14.34 -3.54
CA ARG A 148 0.00 -15.03 -2.27
C ARG A 148 1.29 -15.30 -1.51
N PHE A 149 2.38 -15.65 -2.18
CA PHE A 149 3.68 -15.90 -1.54
C PHE A 149 4.23 -14.62 -0.90
N MET A 150 4.15 -13.47 -1.58
CA MET A 150 4.57 -12.17 -1.06
C MET A 150 3.79 -11.80 0.21
N GLY A 151 2.48 -12.06 0.24
CA GLY A 151 1.64 -11.82 1.43
C GLY A 151 1.72 -12.90 2.54
N THR A 152 2.74 -13.76 2.57
CA THR A 152 2.91 -14.76 3.65
C THR A 152 3.76 -14.28 4.83
N ARG A 153 4.21 -13.03 4.82
CA ARG A 153 5.08 -12.45 5.86
C ARG A 153 4.57 -11.12 6.37
#